data_AF-W1XQW3-F1
#
_entry.id   AF-W1XQW3-F1
#
_cell.length_a   1.000
_cell.length_b   1.000
_cell.length_c   1.000
_cell.angle_alpha   90.00
_cell.angle_beta   90.00
_cell.angle_gamma   90.00
#
_symmetry.space_group_name_H-M   'P 1'
#
loop_
_entity.id
_entity.type
_entity.pdbx_description
1 polymer ?
#
loop_
_entity_poly.entity_id
_entity_poly.type
_entity_poly.pdbx_seq_one_letter_code
_entity_poly.pdbx_strand_id
1 'polypeptide(L)' 'MVDVVATNEKLHVRQVNIVKNATGCSAEQAEAALVACERNCKTAIVMVLKNLDAAEIAA' A
#
# COMPACT_ATOMS: atom_id res chain seq x y z
N MET A 1 -10.45 -8.23 -3.41
CA MET A 1 -9.20 -8.83 -3.93
C MET A 1 -8.08 -7.81 -3.77
N VAL A 2 -6.96 -8.23 -3.17
CA VAL A 2 -5.82 -7.35 -2.80
C VAL A 2 -4.73 -7.34 -3.88
N ASP A 3 -4.66 -8.36 -4.73
CA ASP A 3 -3.69 -8.43 -5.85
C ASP A 3 -4.20 -7.60 -7.05
N VAL A 4 -4.12 -6.29 -6.93
CA VAL A 4 -4.41 -5.33 -8.01
C VAL A 4 -3.09 -4.77 -8.51
N VAL A 5 -2.81 -4.90 -9.81
CA VAL A 5 -1.72 -4.20 -10.49
C VAL A 5 -2.28 -2.91 -11.06
N ALA A 6 -1.76 -1.76 -10.65
CA ALA A 6 -2.20 -0.48 -11.17
C ALA A 6 -1.56 -0.16 -12.52
N THR A 7 -2.36 -0.25 -13.58
CA THR A 7 -1.97 0.13 -14.95
C THR A 7 -2.58 1.46 -15.39
N ASN A 8 -3.40 2.10 -14.54
CA ASN A 8 -4.05 3.38 -14.80
C ASN A 8 -4.38 4.11 -13.48
N GLU A 9 -4.70 5.40 -13.59
CA GLU A 9 -5.06 6.29 -12.47
C GLU A 9 -6.18 5.70 -11.57
N LYS A 10 -7.22 5.13 -12.19
CA LYS A 10 -8.35 4.55 -11.46
C LYS A 10 -7.93 3.37 -10.59
N LEU A 11 -6.98 2.57 -11.05
CA LEU A 11 -6.42 1.46 -10.30
C LEU A 11 -5.48 1.93 -9.20
N HIS A 12 -4.74 3.03 -9.39
CA HIS A 12 -3.97 3.65 -8.30
C HIS A 12 -4.87 4.08 -7.14
N VAL A 13 -5.94 4.82 -7.43
CA VAL A 13 -6.94 5.22 -6.43
C VAL A 13 -7.55 4.00 -5.74
N ARG A 14 -7.80 2.92 -6.48
CA ARG A 14 -8.30 1.66 -5.92
C ARG A 14 -7.31 1.01 -4.96
N GLN A 15 -6.02 0.97 -5.29
CA GLN A 15 -4.98 0.42 -4.41
C GLN A 15 -4.90 1.20 -3.10
N VAL A 16 -4.89 2.54 -3.17
CA VAL A 16 -4.89 3.41 -1.99
C VAL A 16 -6.10 3.10 -1.10
N ASN A 17 -7.30 2.99 -1.69
CA ASN A 17 -8.50 2.64 -0.94
C ASN A 17 -8.44 1.22 -0.32
N ILE A 18 -7.83 0.25 -1.00
CA ILE A 18 -7.63 -1.10 -0.44
C ILE A 18 -6.75 -1.03 0.80
N VAL A 19 -5.62 -0.33 0.73
CA VAL A 19 -4.68 -0.20 1.86
C VAL A 19 -5.34 0.54 3.01
N LYS A 20 -6.00 1.68 2.74
CA LYS A 20 -6.75 2.43 3.77
C LYS A 20 -7.81 1.56 4.45
N ASN A 21 -8.63 0.86 3.69
CA ASN A 21 -9.70 0.03 4.26
C ASN A 21 -9.16 -1.15 5.07
N ALA A 22 -8.00 -1.70 4.70
CA ALA A 22 -7.39 -2.82 5.41
C ALA A 22 -6.63 -2.41 6.68
N THR A 23 -6.16 -1.16 6.76
CA THR A 23 -5.23 -0.70 7.80
C THR A 23 -5.75 0.44 8.66
N GLY A 24 -6.78 1.16 8.20
CA GLY A 24 -7.32 2.35 8.86
C GLY A 24 -6.42 3.60 8.72
N CYS A 25 -5.36 3.57 7.92
CA CYS A 25 -4.43 4.70 7.78
C CYS A 25 -4.99 5.84 6.91
N SER A 26 -4.26 6.97 6.90
CA SER A 26 -4.58 8.10 6.03
C SER A 26 -4.29 7.79 4.56
N ALA A 27 -4.85 8.58 3.65
CA ALA A 27 -4.56 8.43 2.22
C ALA A 27 -3.07 8.68 1.90
N GLU A 28 -2.46 9.65 2.58
CA GLU A 28 -1.05 9.97 2.44
C GLU A 28 -0.16 8.82 2.90
N GLN A 29 -0.48 8.18 4.03
CA GLN A 29 0.24 7.00 4.52
C GLN A 29 0.08 5.80 3.58
N ALA A 30 -1.14 5.57 3.07
CA ALA A 30 -1.39 4.51 2.11
C ALA A 30 -0.63 4.72 0.79
N GLU A 31 -0.60 5.95 0.27
CA GLU A 31 0.15 6.31 -0.94
C GLU A 31 1.65 6.11 -0.72
N ALA A 32 2.20 6.60 0.40
CA ALA A 32 3.61 6.46 0.74
C ALA A 32 4.02 4.98 0.87
N ALA A 33 3.23 4.17 1.59
CA ALA A 33 3.49 2.74 1.73
C ALA A 33 3.39 2.00 0.39
N LEU A 34 2.42 2.36 -0.46
CA LEU A 34 2.31 1.81 -1.81
C LEU A 34 3.54 2.17 -2.65
N VAL A 35 3.96 3.44 -2.67
CA VAL A 35 5.15 3.87 -3.43
C VAL A 35 6.39 3.13 -2.95
N ALA A 36 6.57 3.01 -1.64
CA ALA A 36 7.73 2.36 -1.04
C ALA A 36 7.75 0.83 -1.27
N CYS A 37 6.58 0.24 -1.55
CA CYS A 37 6.43 -1.19 -1.86
C CYS A 37 6.20 -1.46 -3.36
N GLU A 38 6.65 -0.59 -4.27
CA GLU A 38 6.46 -0.72 -5.73
C GLU A 38 4.98 -0.95 -6.14
N ARG A 39 4.08 -0.31 -5.39
CA ARG A 39 2.62 -0.40 -5.49
C ARG A 39 2.06 -1.81 -5.27
N ASN A 40 2.75 -2.65 -4.51
CA ASN A 40 2.22 -3.93 -4.04
C ASN A 40 1.35 -3.71 -2.79
N CYS A 41 0.02 -3.83 -2.94
CA CYS A 41 -0.93 -3.66 -1.85
C CYS A 41 -0.68 -4.60 -0.66
N LYS A 42 -0.27 -5.85 -0.90
CA LYS A 42 -0.10 -6.84 0.16
C LYS A 42 1.09 -6.46 1.05
N THR A 43 2.21 -6.08 0.44
CA THR A 43 3.38 -5.58 1.15
C THR A 43 3.09 -4.25 1.86
N ALA A 44 2.40 -3.31 1.19
CA ALA A 44 2.02 -2.03 1.77
C ALA A 44 1.10 -2.18 3.00
N ILE A 45 0.13 -3.11 2.96
CA ILE A 45 -0.73 -3.41 4.12
C ILE A 45 0.10 -3.93 5.30
N VAL A 46 1.03 -4.86 5.05
CA VAL A 46 1.90 -5.41 6.10
C VAL A 46 2.80 -4.32 6.68
N MET A 47 3.37 -3.47 5.83
CA MET A 47 4.22 -2.34 6.23
C MET A 47 3.48 -1.39 7.18
N VAL A 48 2.29 -0.95 6.81
CA VAL A 48 1.46 -0.05 7.63
C VAL A 48 1.02 -0.72 8.94
N LEU A 49 0.59 -2.00 8.91
CA LEU A 49 0.14 -2.70 10.13
C LEU A 49 1.28 -2.99 11.11
N LYS A 50 2.51 -3.10 10.62
CA LYS A 50 3.68 -3.40 11.45
C LYS A 50 4.46 -2.15 11.87
N ASN A 51 4.08 -0.95 11.40
CA ASN A 51 4.88 0.28 11.54
C ASN A 51 6.34 0.07 11.08
N LEU A 52 6.57 -0.83 10.12
CA LEU A 52 7.90 -1.06 9.56
C LEU A 52 8.11 -0.04 8.45
N ASP A 53 9.26 0.63 8.44
CA ASP A 53 9.65 1.42 7.28
C ASP A 53 10.03 0.47 6.14
N ALA A 54 9.77 0.87 4.89
CA ALA A 54 9.98 0.02 3.71
C ALA A 54 11.41 -0.55 3.58
N ALA A 55 12.38 0.09 4.24
CA ALA A 55 13.76 -0.40 4.32
C ALA A 55 13.89 -1.75 5.06
N GLU A 56 12.98 -2.11 5.96
CA GLU A 56 13.06 -3.35 6.75
C GLU A 56 12.46 -4.58 6.06
N ILE A 57 11.65 -4.42 5.02
CA ILE A 57 10.98 -5.55 4.33
C ILE A 57 11.82 -6.10 3.17
N ALA A 58 12.85 -5.38 2.73
CA ALA A 58 13.69 -5.76 1.59
C ALA A 58 14.87 -6.70 1.91
N ALA A 59 14.86 -7.38 3.07
CA ALA A 59 15.87 -8.37 3.49
C ALA A 59 15.32 -9.81 3.40
#